data_AF-A0A7S7LXX4-F1
#
_entry.id   AF-A0A7S7LXX4-F1
#
_cell.length_a   1.000
_cell.length_b   1.000
_cell.length_c   1.000
_cell.angle_alpha   90.00
_cell.angle_beta   90.00
_cell.angle_gamma   90.00
#
_symmetry.space_group_name_H-M   'P 1'
#
loop_
_entity.id
_entity.type
_entity.pdbx_description
1 polymer ?
#
loop_
_entity_poly.entity_id
_entity_poly.type
_entity_poly.pdbx_seq_one_letter_code
_entity_poly.pdbx_strand_id
1 'polypeptide(L)'
;MQKSEQVVQKANADLNSAVMALEISYSSLEGLESPKSGRMCDMLAARTLLDSQRVIIQHSSEWVGFAKSQVSQAKEQLKLDTIEYEKFNYLEIQEIKKEIKKIKIQEAKDLDEIALMTHGQNK
;
A
#
# COMPACT_ATOMS: atom_id res chain seq x y z
N MET A 1 -8.67 0.18 -4.30
CA MET A 1 -7.84 -1.03 -4.30
C MET A 1 -6.52 -0.85 -5.07
N GLN A 2 -6.46 -0.92 -6.41
CA GLN A 2 -5.16 -0.80 -7.14
C GLN A 2 -4.38 0.48 -6.83
N LYS A 3 -5.05 1.63 -6.75
CA LYS A 3 -4.40 2.91 -6.36
C LYS A 3 -3.84 2.85 -4.93
N SER A 4 -4.59 2.26 -4.02
CA SER A 4 -4.26 2.09 -2.61
C SER A 4 -3.06 1.15 -2.41
N GLU A 5 -2.99 0.07 -3.19
CA GLU A 5 -1.85 -0.85 -3.24
C GLU A 5 -0.59 -0.17 -3.78
N GLN A 6 -0.72 0.63 -4.84
CA GLN A 6 0.39 1.42 -5.38
C GLN A 6 0.93 2.42 -4.35
N VAL A 7 0.05 3.05 -3.56
CA VAL A 7 0.46 3.95 -2.48
C VAL A 7 1.25 3.21 -1.40
N VAL A 8 0.83 2.00 -1.01
CA VAL A 8 1.58 1.16 -0.06
C VAL A 8 2.93 0.74 -0.63
N GLN A 9 2.99 0.34 -1.90
CA GLN A 9 4.24 -0.02 -2.56
C GLN A 9 5.22 1.16 -2.60
N LYS A 10 4.73 2.35 -2.97
CA LYS A 10 5.53 3.57 -2.97
C LYS A 10 6.04 3.92 -1.57
N ALA A 11 5.16 3.89 -0.56
CA ALA A 11 5.53 4.17 0.82
C ALA A 11 6.58 3.17 1.36
N ASN A 12 6.50 1.90 0.99
CA ASN A 12 7.53 0.91 1.34
C ASN A 12 8.86 1.17 0.62
N ALA A 13 8.82 1.59 -0.65
CA ALA A 13 10.02 1.97 -1.38
C ALA A 13 10.69 3.21 -0.75
N ASP A 14 9.90 4.20 -0.34
CA ASP A 14 10.36 5.40 0.36
C ASP A 14 10.95 5.05 1.76
N LEU A 15 10.36 4.10 2.47
CA LEU A 15 10.93 3.60 3.73
C LEU A 15 12.27 2.90 3.49
N ASN A 16 12.37 2.04 2.48
CA ASN A 16 13.61 1.34 2.18
C ASN A 16 14.71 2.30 1.75
N SER A 17 14.40 3.32 0.95
CA SER A 17 15.38 4.35 0.56
C SER A 17 15.85 5.16 1.77
N ALA A 18 14.95 5.52 2.69
CA ALA A 18 15.30 6.18 3.94
C ALA A 18 16.22 5.34 4.83
N VAL A 19 15.95 4.03 4.96
CA VAL A 19 16.78 3.10 5.73
C VAL A 19 18.17 2.95 5.09
N MET A 20 18.25 2.80 3.77
CA MET A 20 19.52 2.73 3.06
C MET A 20 20.34 4.03 3.23
N ALA A 21 19.69 5.20 3.17
CA ALA A 21 20.36 6.48 3.39
C ALA A 21 20.93 6.61 4.81
N LEU A 22 20.22 6.10 5.82
CA LEU A 22 20.68 6.04 7.19
C LEU A 22 21.88 5.08 7.34
N GLU A 23 21.83 3.91 6.72
CA GLU A 23 22.94 2.95 6.72
C GLU A 23 24.20 3.53 6.07
N ILE A 24 24.07 4.19 4.90
CA ILE A 24 25.16 4.89 4.24
C ILE A 24 25.74 6.00 5.13
N SER A 25 24.89 6.68 5.90
CA SER A 25 25.32 7.73 6.83
C SER A 25 26.11 7.16 8.01
N TYR A 26 25.76 5.98 8.52
CA TYR A 26 26.55 5.28 9.54
C TYR A 26 27.89 4.77 8.98
N SER A 27 27.88 4.16 7.79
CA SER A 27 29.11 3.71 7.12
C SER A 27 30.06 4.88 6.83
N SER A 28 29.51 6.03 6.44
CA SER A 28 30.28 7.27 6.26
C SER A 28 30.89 7.76 7.57
N LEU A 29 30.22 7.58 8.71
CA LEU A 29 30.75 7.94 10.02
C LEU A 29 31.89 7.01 10.46
N GLU A 30 31.78 5.71 10.20
CA GLU A 30 32.83 4.73 10.51
C GLU A 30 34.12 4.99 9.72
N GLY A 31 34.00 5.50 8.50
CA GLY A 31 35.14 5.88 7.66
C GLY A 31 35.86 7.16 8.12
N LEU A 32 35.33 7.90 9.10
CA LEU A 32 35.94 9.13 9.61
C LEU A 32 36.92 8.84 10.74
N GLU A 33 38.20 8.81 10.39
CA GLU A 33 39.26 8.81 11.40
C GLU A 33 39.55 10.23 11.90
N SER A 34 39.63 10.39 13.22
CA SER A 34 40.04 11.65 13.82
C SER A 34 41.58 11.74 13.85
N PRO A 35 42.20 12.84 13.40
CA PRO A 35 43.64 12.99 13.40
C PRO A 35 44.20 12.94 14.82
N LYS A 36 45.10 11.99 15.11
CA LYS A 36 45.74 11.84 16.44
C LYS A 36 46.85 12.86 16.71
N SER A 37 47.38 13.46 15.65
CA SER A 37 48.44 14.47 15.66
C SER A 37 48.34 15.31 14.38
N GLY A 38 48.68 16.60 14.44
CA GLY A 38 48.60 17.47 13.27
C GLY A 38 48.46 18.94 13.65
N ARG A 39 48.09 19.79 12.68
CA ARG A 39 47.79 21.20 12.96
C ARG A 39 46.41 21.29 13.60
N MET A 40 46.23 22.27 14.49
CA MET A 40 44.94 22.51 15.16
C MET A 40 43.78 22.70 14.16
N CYS A 41 44.06 23.30 12.99
CA CYS A 41 43.09 23.47 11.92
C CYS A 41 42.52 22.13 11.41
N ASP A 42 43.35 21.09 11.32
CA ASP A 42 42.94 19.77 10.84
C ASP A 42 42.02 19.08 11.85
N MET A 43 42.29 19.25 13.15
CA MET A 43 41.44 18.75 14.22
C MET A 43 40.08 19.47 14.25
N LEU A 44 40.07 20.79 14.04
CA LEU A 44 38.82 21.58 13.96
C LEU A 44 37.98 21.15 12.75
N ALA A 45 38.61 20.95 11.59
CA ALA A 45 37.93 20.49 10.38
C ALA A 45 37.30 19.10 10.60
N ALA A 46 38.06 18.15 11.15
CA ALA A 46 37.55 16.81 11.47
C ALA A 46 36.36 16.85 12.44
N ARG A 47 36.43 17.73 13.46
CA ARG A 47 35.32 17.91 14.41
C ARG A 47 34.08 18.48 13.74
N THR A 48 34.22 19.51 12.91
CA THR A 48 33.08 20.07 12.16
C THR A 48 32.43 19.05 11.25
N LEU A 49 33.24 18.18 10.64
CA LEU A 49 32.75 17.11 9.78
C LEU A 49 31.99 16.06 10.60
N LEU A 50 32.52 15.62 11.73
CA LEU A 50 31.83 14.70 12.65
C LEU A 50 30.50 15.27 13.15
N ASP A 51 30.47 16.55 13.55
CA ASP A 51 29.26 17.21 13.99
C ASP A 51 28.23 17.30 12.86
N SER A 52 28.66 17.60 11.63
CA SER A 52 27.78 17.59 10.45
C SER A 52 27.21 16.20 10.16
N GLN A 53 28.02 15.15 10.29
CA GLN A 53 27.60 13.77 10.05
C GLN A 53 26.58 13.30 11.10
N ARG A 54 26.73 13.73 12.36
CA ARG A 54 25.75 13.47 13.42
C ARG A 54 24.40 14.12 13.13
N VAL A 55 24.40 15.36 12.64
CA VAL A 55 23.16 16.04 12.23
C VAL A 55 22.46 15.30 11.09
N ILE A 56 23.24 14.82 10.10
CA ILE A 56 22.70 14.02 8.99
C ILE A 56 22.07 12.72 9.50
N ILE A 57 22.77 11.98 10.36
CA ILE A 57 22.25 10.74 10.95
C ILE A 57 20.96 10.98 11.73
N GLN A 58 20.91 12.05 12.54
CA GLN A 58 19.70 12.42 13.27
C GLN A 58 18.54 12.68 12.31
N HIS A 59 18.76 13.49 11.27
CA HIS A 59 17.74 13.79 10.28
C HIS A 59 17.26 12.54 9.53
N SER A 60 18.17 11.68 9.10
CA SER A 60 17.82 10.41 8.45
C SER A 60 17.04 9.48 9.39
N SER A 61 17.35 9.46 10.68
CA SER A 61 16.61 8.68 11.68
C SER A 61 15.18 9.20 11.87
N GLU A 62 15.02 10.52 11.96
CA GLU A 62 13.70 11.16 12.03
C GLU A 62 12.89 10.87 10.75
N TRP A 63 13.55 10.91 9.59
CA TRP A 63 12.93 10.61 8.30
C TRP A 63 12.47 9.15 8.19
N VAL A 64 13.26 8.19 8.67
CA VAL A 64 12.85 6.78 8.78
C VAL A 64 11.62 6.62 9.68
N GLY A 65 11.58 7.33 10.81
CA GLY A 65 10.43 7.36 11.70
C GLY A 65 9.16 7.86 11.00
N PHE A 66 9.28 8.97 10.26
CA PHE A 66 8.19 9.53 9.47
C PHE A 66 7.72 8.58 8.36
N ALA A 67 8.64 8.02 7.58
CA ALA A 67 8.33 7.06 6.51
C ALA A 67 7.62 5.81 7.07
N LYS A 68 8.02 5.33 8.25
CA LYS A 68 7.36 4.20 8.92
C LYS A 68 5.92 4.53 9.31
N SER A 69 5.67 5.75 9.80
CA SER A 69 4.31 6.22 10.09
C SER A 69 3.45 6.28 8.81
N GLN A 70 4.01 6.80 7.71
CA GLN A 70 3.31 6.86 6.43
C GLN A 70 2.95 5.47 5.90
N VAL A 71 3.85 4.49 6.00
CA VAL A 71 3.57 3.10 5.65
C VAL A 71 2.42 2.53 6.50
N SER A 72 2.40 2.83 7.79
CA SER A 72 1.31 2.37 8.68
C SER A 72 -0.04 2.94 8.25
N GLN A 73 -0.11 4.24 7.97
CA GLN A 73 -1.34 4.91 7.52
C GLN A 73 -1.79 4.39 6.16
N ALA A 74 -0.88 4.22 5.20
CA ALA A 74 -1.19 3.66 3.89
C ALA A 74 -1.74 2.23 3.98
N LYS A 75 -1.21 1.40 4.89
CA LYS A 75 -1.72 0.04 5.14
C LYS A 75 -3.11 0.06 5.76
N GLU A 76 -3.39 0.99 6.65
CA GLU A 76 -4.71 1.13 7.25
C GLU A 76 -5.75 1.56 6.21
N GLN A 77 -5.41 2.54 5.36
CA GLN A 77 -6.27 2.94 4.24
C GLN A 77 -6.53 1.79 3.27
N LEU A 78 -5.48 1.01 2.93
CA LEU A 78 -5.65 -0.17 2.07
C LEU A 78 -6.65 -1.17 2.67
N LYS A 79 -6.60 -1.43 3.98
CA LYS A 79 -7.56 -2.33 4.64
C LYS A 79 -9.00 -1.83 4.52
N LEU A 80 -9.23 -0.53 4.74
CA LEU A 80 -10.55 0.07 4.59
C LEU A 80 -11.07 -0.08 3.16
N ASP A 81 -10.23 0.25 2.18
CA ASP A 81 -10.58 0.14 0.76
C ASP A 81 -10.87 -1.32 0.34
N THR A 82 -10.18 -2.30 0.93
CA THR A 82 -10.46 -3.73 0.70
C THR A 82 -11.82 -4.14 1.25
N ILE A 83 -12.15 -3.71 2.47
CA ILE A 83 -13.47 -4.01 3.08
C ILE A 83 -14.60 -3.41 2.24
N GLU A 84 -14.45 -2.17 1.77
CA GLU A 84 -15.44 -1.53 0.91
C GLU A 84 -15.61 -2.27 -0.42
N TYR A 85 -14.50 -2.70 -1.02
CA TYR A 85 -14.51 -3.48 -2.26
C TYR A 85 -15.24 -4.82 -2.09
N GLU A 86 -14.95 -5.57 -1.01
CA GLU A 86 -15.63 -6.83 -0.72
C GLU A 86 -17.12 -6.64 -0.47
N LYS A 87 -17.50 -5.57 0.25
CA LYS A 87 -18.90 -5.22 0.47
C LYS A 87 -19.62 -4.94 -0.84
N PHE A 88 -19.00 -4.21 -1.76
CA PHE A 88 -19.57 -3.93 -3.08
C PHE A 88 -19.77 -5.20 -3.89
N ASN A 89 -18.75 -6.05 -4.00
CA ASN A 89 -18.82 -7.33 -4.69
C ASN A 89 -19.95 -8.22 -4.13
N TYR A 90 -20.13 -8.23 -2.81
CA TYR A 90 -21.20 -8.99 -2.19
C TYR A 90 -22.59 -8.50 -2.60
N LEU A 91 -22.79 -7.18 -2.64
CA LEU A 91 -24.05 -6.58 -3.07
C LEU A 91 -24.34 -6.87 -4.55
N GLU A 92 -23.34 -6.75 -5.43
CA GLU A 92 -23.48 -7.11 -6.85
C GLU A 92 -23.90 -8.57 -7.04
N ILE A 93 -23.27 -9.51 -6.31
CA ILE A 93 -23.65 -10.92 -6.37
C ILE A 93 -25.11 -11.12 -5.94
N GLN A 94 -25.58 -10.38 -4.93
CA GLN A 94 -26.98 -10.45 -4.53
C GLN A 94 -27.93 -9.92 -5.60
N GLU A 95 -27.58 -8.83 -6.28
CA GLU A 95 -28.38 -8.26 -7.37
C GLU A 95 -28.43 -9.20 -8.57
N ILE A 96 -27.29 -9.75 -8.99
CA ILE A 96 -27.23 -10.76 -10.06
C ILE A 96 -28.10 -11.96 -9.71
N LYS A 97 -28.07 -12.44 -8.46
CA LYS A 97 -28.95 -13.54 -8.01
C LYS A 97 -30.44 -13.18 -8.09
N LYS A 98 -30.82 -11.93 -7.78
CA LYS A 98 -32.20 -11.46 -7.92
C LYS A 98 -32.63 -11.42 -9.38
N GLU A 99 -31.78 -10.92 -10.26
CA GLU A 99 -32.08 -10.86 -11.70
C GLU A 99 -32.19 -12.26 -12.33
N ILE A 100 -31.27 -13.18 -12.00
CA ILE A 100 -31.37 -14.58 -12.46
C ILE A 100 -32.68 -15.23 -11.97
N LYS A 101 -33.11 -14.96 -10.74
CA LYS A 101 -34.39 -15.47 -10.24
C LYS A 101 -35.58 -14.92 -11.03
N LYS A 102 -35.58 -13.63 -11.38
CA LYS A 102 -36.63 -13.04 -12.21
C LYS A 102 -36.68 -13.68 -13.59
N ILE A 103 -35.54 -13.88 -14.24
CA ILE A 103 -35.43 -14.53 -15.54
C ILE A 103 -35.99 -15.96 -15.46
N LYS A 104 -35.58 -16.75 -14.48
CA LYS A 104 -36.09 -18.13 -14.29
C LYS A 104 -37.60 -18.20 -14.07
N ILE A 105 -38.17 -17.25 -13.33
CA ILE A 105 -39.62 -17.17 -13.12
C ILE A 105 -40.33 -16.85 -14.44
N GLN A 106 -39.76 -15.95 -15.26
CA GLN A 106 -40.32 -15.63 -16.56
C GLN A 106 -40.23 -16.82 -17.52
N GLU A 107 -39.06 -17.45 -17.64
CA GLU A 107 -38.85 -18.64 -18.47
C GLU A 107 -39.80 -19.78 -18.10
N ALA A 108 -40.04 -20.00 -16.79
CA ALA A 108 -41.00 -21.01 -16.33
C ALA A 108 -42.44 -20.69 -16.75
N LYS A 109 -42.86 -19.43 -16.66
CA LYS A 109 -44.19 -19.00 -17.13
C LYS A 109 -44.34 -19.16 -18.63
N ASP A 110 -43.33 -18.76 -19.39
CA ASP A 110 -43.33 -18.88 -20.85
C ASP A 110 -43.40 -20.36 -21.28
N LEU A 111 -42.69 -21.26 -20.57
CA LEU A 111 -42.77 -22.70 -20.79
C LEU A 111 -44.15 -23.28 -20.46
N ASP A 112 -44.77 -22.86 -19.35
CA ASP A 112 -46.12 -23.27 -18.97
C ASP A 112 -47.15 -22.80 -20.02
N GLU A 113 -47.03 -21.58 -20.55
CA GLU A 113 -47.89 -21.07 -21.61
C GLU A 113 -47.73 -21.87 -22.91
N ILE A 114 -46.49 -22.18 -23.32
CA ILE A 114 -46.22 -23.03 -24.49
C ILE A 114 -46.81 -24.44 -24.31
N ALA A 115 -46.68 -25.02 -23.11
CA ALA A 115 -47.24 -26.34 -22.81
C ALA A 115 -48.76 -26.36 -22.94
N LEU A 116 -49.45 -25.32 -22.42
CA LEU A 116 -50.90 -25.17 -22.58
C LEU A 116 -51.32 -25.03 -24.05
N MET A 117 -50.61 -24.22 -24.83
CA MET A 117 -50.89 -24.07 -26.27
C MET A 117 -50.71 -25.39 -27.03
N THR A 118 -49.64 -26.13 -26.73
CA THR A 118 -49.34 -27.41 -27.40
C THR A 118 -50.33 -28.50 -27.00
N HIS A 119 -50.75 -28.54 -25.73
CA HIS A 119 -51.74 -29.52 -25.27
C HIS A 119 -53.15 -29.20 -25.82
N GLY A 120 -53.50 -27.92 -25.97
CA GLY A 120 -54.76 -27.45 -26.55
C GLY A 120 -54.91 -27.72 -28.05
N GLN A 121 -53.81 -27.83 -28.80
CA GLN A 121 -53.81 -28.16 -30.23
C GLN A 121 -53.89 -29.67 -30.54
N ASN A 122 -53.62 -30.53 -29.55
CA ASN A 122 -53.64 -32.00 -29.70
C ASN A 122 -54.98 -32.64 -29.28
N LYS A 123 -56.08 -31.88 -29.29
CA LYS A 123 -57.46 -32.35 -29.12
C LYS A 123 -58.27 -31.97 -30.35
#